data_AF-A0A7L8A0Y5-F1
#
_entry.id   AF-A0A7L8A0Y5-F1
#
_cell.length_a   1.000
_cell.length_b   1.000
_cell.length_c   1.000
_cell.angle_alpha   90.00
_cell.angle_beta   90.00
_cell.angle_gamma   90.00
#
_symmetry.space_group_name_H-M   'P 1'
#
loop_
_entity.id
_entity.type
_entity.pdbx_description
1 polymer ?
#
loop_
_entity_poly.entity_id
_entity_poly.type
_entity_poly.pdbx_seq_one_letter_code
_entity_poly.pdbx_strand_id
1 'polypeptide(L)'
;MAKILAKPNDNQKVKPVVDAIQQRYLTNEYFIKNPIDFSKSKIELGSIKRPESTITIHVCNPKGGSSKTTGNELVTYSLNLIAYSSQNTDFTFDNPLNVGIVTADRNEGLVRRYTDSYLQNHFSSSIKNHFIGVEYGDDESSDKSMYQINTDVRDKLVPASKISPQLRKKHGIDSESENTYFIEKKGNDNEEEYTKLDFSIWDLAAGTNELETDKADRVLITCKMAESESIDNALITLKQKLKRQHEEVLAMLKEQGFAGTDEQIIAYKAAQKTVHTVLISNNTNKQSYISIMNDVKYRIQSICSEYLEDVNLIEVPYFPLDTFRKLNINPTIPTEQWNAYKRTVRGVEGLYLNNVKCIEERPEMIDFMKELVEVIGG
;
A
#
# COMPACT_ATOMS: atom_id res chain seq x y z
N MET A 1 -9.74 -9.77 -9.66
CA MET A 1 -9.96 -9.38 -8.26
C MET A 1 -11.09 -10.20 -7.67
N ALA A 2 -10.95 -10.66 -6.41
CA ALA A 2 -12.03 -11.32 -5.67
C ALA A 2 -12.58 -10.40 -4.58
N LYS A 3 -13.75 -9.80 -4.81
CA LYS A 3 -14.48 -9.02 -3.81
C LYS A 3 -15.31 -9.96 -2.93
N ILE A 4 -15.05 -9.96 -1.63
CA ILE A 4 -15.82 -10.74 -0.63
C ILE A 4 -16.96 -9.86 -0.14
N LEU A 5 -18.18 -10.24 -0.50
CA LEU A 5 -19.39 -9.46 -0.23
C LEU A 5 -19.98 -9.80 1.13
N ALA A 6 -20.50 -8.81 1.86
CA ALA A 6 -21.29 -9.10 3.05
C ALA A 6 -22.53 -9.95 2.71
N LYS A 7 -22.80 -10.99 3.51
CA LYS A 7 -23.95 -11.90 3.36
C LYS A 7 -24.48 -12.34 4.72
N PRO A 8 -25.77 -12.66 4.88
CA PRO A 8 -26.27 -13.32 6.09
C PRO A 8 -25.50 -14.62 6.38
N ASN A 9 -25.22 -14.89 7.66
CA ASN A 9 -24.38 -16.02 8.08
C ASN A 9 -25.09 -17.39 7.93
N ASP A 10 -24.55 -18.25 7.08
CA ASP A 10 -24.78 -19.70 7.12
C ASP A 10 -23.58 -20.41 7.76
N ASN A 11 -23.81 -21.15 8.85
CA ASN A 11 -22.76 -21.76 9.67
C ASN A 11 -22.20 -23.06 9.07
N GLN A 12 -20.89 -23.12 8.77
CA GLN A 12 -20.17 -24.38 8.56
C GLN A 12 -18.76 -24.40 9.20
N LYS A 13 -18.26 -25.60 9.53
CA LYS A 13 -17.04 -25.80 10.34
C LYS A 13 -15.78 -25.99 9.49
N VAL A 14 -14.67 -25.37 9.91
CA VAL A 14 -13.34 -25.50 9.29
C VAL A 14 -12.46 -26.52 10.04
N LYS A 15 -11.45 -27.07 9.35
CA LYS A 15 -10.47 -28.08 9.83
C LYS A 15 -9.05 -27.49 9.97
N PRO A 16 -8.14 -28.11 10.76
CA PRO A 16 -6.88 -27.50 11.19
C PRO A 16 -5.73 -27.47 10.16
N VAL A 17 -4.69 -26.71 10.52
CA VAL A 17 -3.58 -26.18 9.71
C VAL A 17 -2.44 -27.21 9.45
N VAL A 18 -1.64 -26.96 8.40
CA VAL A 18 -0.54 -27.82 7.91
C VAL A 18 0.86 -27.33 8.36
N ASP A 19 1.81 -28.26 8.41
CA ASP A 19 3.14 -28.24 9.04
C ASP A 19 4.21 -27.31 8.41
N ALA A 20 5.14 -26.84 9.25
CA ALA A 20 6.17 -25.82 8.96
C ALA A 20 7.33 -26.32 8.07
N ILE A 21 7.55 -27.63 7.99
CA ILE A 21 8.73 -28.21 7.30
C ILE A 21 8.73 -27.93 5.78
N GLN A 22 7.55 -27.73 5.17
CA GLN A 22 7.44 -27.47 3.73
C GLN A 22 7.98 -26.10 3.28
N GLN A 23 8.06 -25.10 4.17
CA GLN A 23 8.41 -23.72 3.80
C GLN A 23 9.81 -23.58 3.17
N ARG A 24 10.80 -24.32 3.67
CA ARG A 24 12.22 -24.14 3.27
C ARG A 24 12.57 -24.70 1.89
N TYR A 25 11.80 -25.67 1.39
CA TYR A 25 12.12 -26.37 0.14
C TYR A 25 11.64 -25.61 -1.12
N LEU A 26 10.69 -24.71 -0.96
CA LEU A 26 9.90 -24.16 -2.07
C LEU A 26 10.57 -23.02 -2.81
N THR A 27 11.24 -22.14 -2.08
CA THR A 27 11.87 -20.94 -2.62
C THR A 27 12.85 -21.29 -3.74
N ASN A 28 13.70 -22.31 -3.53
CA ASN A 28 14.74 -22.67 -4.50
C ASN A 28 14.18 -23.38 -5.75
N GLU A 29 13.20 -24.28 -5.61
CA GLU A 29 12.58 -24.92 -6.78
C GLU A 29 11.74 -23.96 -7.62
N TYR A 30 11.04 -22.99 -6.99
CA TYR A 30 10.17 -22.07 -7.69
C TYR A 30 10.94 -21.18 -8.68
N PHE A 31 12.09 -20.65 -8.27
CA PHE A 31 12.95 -19.80 -9.12
C PHE A 31 13.56 -20.55 -10.31
N ILE A 32 13.88 -21.84 -10.15
CA ILE A 32 14.44 -22.65 -11.24
C ILE A 32 13.38 -22.94 -12.31
N LYS A 33 12.11 -23.08 -11.89
CA LYS A 33 10.98 -23.42 -12.78
C LYS A 33 10.31 -22.21 -13.44
N ASN A 34 10.48 -21.01 -12.89
CA ASN A 34 9.87 -19.77 -13.38
C ASN A 34 10.95 -18.67 -13.54
N PRO A 35 11.77 -18.73 -14.60
CA PRO A 35 12.78 -17.72 -14.93
C PRO A 35 12.14 -16.43 -15.48
N ILE A 36 12.98 -15.50 -15.95
CA ILE A 36 12.67 -14.08 -15.90
C ILE A 36 13.24 -13.28 -17.17
N ASP A 37 12.48 -12.90 -18.25
CA ASP A 37 12.80 -12.02 -19.46
C ASP A 37 11.85 -10.81 -19.83
N PHE A 38 12.21 -9.56 -19.48
CA PHE A 38 11.29 -8.39 -19.38
C PHE A 38 10.86 -7.73 -20.69
N SER A 39 11.31 -8.25 -21.83
CA SER A 39 11.45 -7.49 -23.08
C SER A 39 10.16 -6.99 -23.75
N LYS A 40 8.98 -7.16 -23.14
CA LYS A 40 7.66 -6.96 -23.78
C LYS A 40 6.58 -6.26 -22.94
N SER A 41 6.82 -5.97 -21.66
CA SER A 41 5.78 -5.46 -20.74
C SER A 41 5.30 -4.03 -21.05
N LYS A 42 4.40 -3.90 -22.04
CA LYS A 42 3.50 -2.75 -22.14
C LYS A 42 2.37 -2.93 -21.13
N ILE A 43 2.59 -2.42 -19.93
CA ILE A 43 1.58 -2.46 -18.88
C ILE A 43 0.53 -1.39 -19.18
N GLU A 44 -0.51 -1.76 -19.92
CA GLU A 44 -1.75 -0.99 -20.03
C GLU A 44 -2.48 -1.04 -18.69
N LEU A 45 -2.02 -0.23 -17.74
CA LEU A 45 -2.77 0.12 -16.54
C LEU A 45 -3.86 1.11 -16.92
N GLY A 46 -5.06 0.93 -16.34
CA GLY A 46 -6.13 1.92 -16.46
C GLY A 46 -5.69 3.30 -15.96
N SER A 47 -6.32 4.34 -16.47
CA SER A 47 -6.01 5.72 -16.06
C SER A 47 -6.63 6.07 -14.71
N ILE A 48 -5.80 6.18 -13.67
CA ILE A 48 -6.14 7.04 -12.53
C ILE A 48 -6.00 8.48 -13.01
N LYS A 49 -7.07 9.27 -12.86
CA LYS A 49 -7.04 10.73 -13.01
C LYS A 49 -6.45 11.37 -11.75
N ARG A 50 -5.84 12.54 -11.88
CA ARG A 50 -5.37 13.29 -10.72
C ARG A 50 -6.52 13.57 -9.73
N PRO A 51 -6.41 13.20 -8.44
CA PRO A 51 -7.53 13.29 -7.50
C PRO A 51 -7.75 14.72 -6.96
N GLU A 52 -9.02 15.06 -6.72
CA GLU A 52 -9.42 16.38 -6.22
C GLU A 52 -8.97 16.64 -4.78
N SER A 53 -8.96 15.61 -3.94
CA SER A 53 -8.34 15.57 -2.60
C SER A 53 -7.14 14.63 -2.57
N THR A 54 -6.40 14.54 -1.45
CA THR A 54 -5.37 13.50 -1.29
C THR A 54 -6.04 12.15 -1.00
N ILE A 55 -5.67 11.09 -1.70
CA ILE A 55 -6.12 9.72 -1.37
C ILE A 55 -5.21 9.15 -0.28
N THR A 56 -5.80 8.81 0.87
CA THR A 56 -5.08 8.31 2.05
C THR A 56 -5.13 6.78 2.12
N ILE A 57 -3.95 6.16 2.06
CA ILE A 57 -3.74 4.71 2.03
C ILE A 57 -3.03 4.27 3.32
N HIS A 58 -3.71 3.48 4.16
CA HIS A 58 -3.11 2.89 5.35
C HIS A 58 -2.67 1.46 5.07
N VAL A 59 -1.37 1.18 5.12
CA VAL A 59 -0.79 -0.17 5.01
C VAL A 59 -0.53 -0.69 6.42
N CYS A 60 -1.17 -1.78 6.84
CA CYS A 60 -1.12 -2.19 8.25
C CYS A 60 -1.14 -3.70 8.52
N ASN A 61 -0.33 -4.12 9.50
CA ASN A 61 -0.37 -5.39 10.21
C ASN A 61 0.51 -5.25 11.49
N PRO A 62 0.05 -5.70 12.67
CA PRO A 62 0.77 -5.53 13.93
C PRO A 62 2.07 -6.34 14.00
N LYS A 63 2.14 -7.49 13.32
CA LYS A 63 3.28 -8.40 13.38
C LYS A 63 4.48 -7.83 12.61
N GLY A 64 5.68 -7.94 13.19
CA GLY A 64 6.93 -7.76 12.44
C GLY A 64 7.06 -8.76 11.30
N GLY A 65 7.68 -8.36 10.18
CA GLY A 65 7.90 -9.24 9.04
C GLY A 65 6.65 -9.67 8.24
N SER A 66 5.48 -9.09 8.50
CA SER A 66 4.17 -9.38 7.87
C SER A 66 3.97 -8.78 6.47
N SER A 67 5.06 -8.50 5.74
CA SER A 67 5.09 -7.84 4.43
C SER A 67 4.60 -6.38 4.37
N LYS A 68 4.42 -5.64 5.49
CA LYS A 68 4.02 -4.21 5.47
C LYS A 68 4.86 -3.32 4.54
N THR A 69 6.18 -3.32 4.74
CA THR A 69 7.16 -2.58 3.91
C THR A 69 7.08 -2.97 2.43
N THR A 70 6.85 -4.26 2.16
CA THR A 70 6.60 -4.78 0.81
C THR A 70 5.26 -4.28 0.24
N GLY A 71 4.20 -4.20 1.04
CA GLY A 71 2.92 -3.61 0.62
C GLY A 71 3.06 -2.13 0.23
N ASN A 72 3.75 -1.33 1.05
CA ASN A 72 4.09 0.06 0.73
C ASN A 72 4.87 0.18 -0.59
N GLU A 73 5.90 -0.65 -0.77
CA GLU A 73 6.66 -0.71 -2.03
C GLU A 73 5.77 -1.04 -3.24
N LEU A 74 4.90 -2.05 -3.14
CA LEU A 74 4.01 -2.43 -4.24
C LEU A 74 3.02 -1.32 -4.60
N VAL A 75 2.47 -0.60 -3.62
CA VAL A 75 1.64 0.60 -3.89
C VAL A 75 2.46 1.69 -4.58
N THR A 76 3.68 1.98 -4.10
CA THR A 76 4.55 3.02 -4.68
C THR A 76 4.94 2.66 -6.12
N TYR A 77 5.25 1.39 -6.40
CA TYR A 77 5.51 0.89 -7.75
C TYR A 77 4.27 0.97 -8.65
N SER A 78 3.07 0.67 -8.14
CA SER A 78 1.81 0.81 -8.89
C SER A 78 1.57 2.26 -9.33
N LEU A 79 1.69 3.20 -8.39
CA LEU A 79 1.55 4.63 -8.67
C LEU A 79 2.60 5.12 -9.68
N ASN A 80 3.84 4.66 -9.59
CA ASN A 80 4.89 4.98 -10.56
C ASN A 80 4.59 4.46 -11.97
N LEU A 81 4.06 3.25 -12.11
CA LEU A 81 3.68 2.70 -13.41
C LEU A 81 2.53 3.50 -14.05
N ILE A 82 1.58 3.99 -13.26
CA ILE A 82 0.51 4.88 -13.74
C ILE A 82 1.09 6.22 -14.20
N ALA A 83 1.92 6.85 -13.36
CA ALA A 83 2.52 8.15 -13.64
C ALA A 83 3.44 8.14 -14.87
N TYR A 84 4.02 6.98 -15.19
CA TYR A 84 4.82 6.77 -16.39
C TYR A 84 4.00 6.35 -17.63
N SER A 85 2.76 5.89 -17.46
CA SER A 85 1.97 5.34 -18.56
C SER A 85 1.78 6.38 -19.67
N SER A 86 2.19 6.06 -20.90
CA SER A 86 2.02 6.94 -22.06
C SER A 86 0.55 7.19 -22.44
N GLN A 87 -0.38 6.46 -21.82
CA GLN A 87 -1.82 6.68 -21.92
C GLN A 87 -2.35 7.69 -20.90
N ASN A 88 -1.53 8.14 -19.94
CA ASN A 88 -1.91 9.08 -18.89
C ASN A 88 -1.20 10.43 -19.07
N THR A 89 -1.95 11.45 -19.47
CA THR A 89 -1.44 12.82 -19.70
C THR A 89 -1.47 13.70 -18.44
N ASP A 90 -2.07 13.24 -17.34
CA ASP A 90 -2.22 14.03 -16.11
C ASP A 90 -0.92 14.13 -15.29
N PHE A 91 0.05 13.25 -15.59
CA PHE A 91 1.32 13.11 -14.88
C PHE A 91 2.48 13.24 -15.86
N THR A 92 3.27 14.29 -15.69
CA THR A 92 4.44 14.61 -16.54
C THR A 92 5.63 15.00 -15.67
N PHE A 93 6.79 15.26 -16.28
CA PHE A 93 7.95 15.81 -15.57
C PHE A 93 7.63 17.15 -14.87
N ASP A 94 6.93 18.04 -15.56
CA ASP A 94 6.58 19.37 -15.04
C ASP A 94 5.36 19.36 -14.11
N ASN A 95 4.55 18.29 -14.16
CA ASN A 95 3.39 18.07 -13.31
C ASN A 95 3.36 16.63 -12.78
N PRO A 96 4.28 16.24 -11.87
CA PRO A 96 4.41 14.86 -11.43
C PRO A 96 3.27 14.43 -10.50
N LEU A 97 3.06 13.12 -10.36
CA LEU A 97 2.24 12.52 -9.31
C LEU A 97 2.97 12.68 -7.97
N ASN A 98 2.42 13.45 -7.04
CA ASN A 98 3.03 13.73 -5.73
C ASN A 98 2.52 12.72 -4.69
N VAL A 99 3.44 11.90 -4.15
CA VAL A 99 3.13 10.81 -3.22
C VAL A 99 3.89 11.01 -1.93
N GLY A 100 3.18 11.23 -0.82
CA GLY A 100 3.76 11.19 0.52
C GLY A 100 3.88 9.75 1.00
N ILE A 101 5.04 9.36 1.53
CA ILE A 101 5.23 8.06 2.20
C ILE A 101 5.59 8.35 3.66
N VAL A 102 4.66 8.06 4.57
CA VAL A 102 4.75 8.32 6.01
C VAL A 102 5.07 7.03 6.76
N THR A 103 6.06 7.07 7.64
CA THR A 103 6.41 5.92 8.49
C THR A 103 6.94 6.35 9.85
N ALA A 104 6.52 5.62 10.88
CA ALA A 104 7.09 5.65 12.21
C ALA A 104 7.36 4.24 12.75
N ASP A 105 7.53 3.24 11.87
CA ASP A 105 7.90 1.88 12.28
C ASP A 105 9.27 1.92 12.99
N ARG A 106 9.32 1.55 14.28
CA ARG A 106 10.55 1.45 15.08
C ARG A 106 11.61 0.54 14.47
N ASN A 107 11.23 -0.41 13.62
CA ASN A 107 12.18 -1.25 12.88
C ASN A 107 12.86 -0.48 11.74
N GLU A 108 12.42 0.75 11.46
CA GLU A 108 12.91 1.65 10.42
C GLU A 108 12.91 0.99 9.03
N GLY A 109 11.99 0.05 8.82
CA GLY A 109 11.99 -0.84 7.65
C GLY A 109 11.89 -0.08 6.33
N LEU A 110 11.11 1.01 6.29
CA LEU A 110 11.06 1.94 5.16
C LEU A 110 12.19 2.98 5.20
N VAL A 111 12.51 3.56 6.37
CA VAL A 111 13.57 4.59 6.53
C VAL A 111 14.92 4.10 5.97
N ARG A 112 15.32 2.88 6.33
CA ARG A 112 16.56 2.24 5.86
C ARG A 112 16.55 1.86 4.37
N ARG A 113 15.42 2.00 3.67
CA ARG A 113 15.25 1.64 2.25
C ARG A 113 15.01 2.84 1.35
N TYR A 114 14.10 3.73 1.75
CA TYR A 114 13.61 4.87 0.96
C TYR A 114 14.57 6.07 1.08
N THR A 115 15.87 5.80 0.88
CA THR A 115 16.89 6.84 0.77
C THR A 115 16.65 7.68 -0.50
N ASP A 116 17.09 8.94 -0.51
CA ASP A 116 16.99 9.80 -1.70
C ASP A 116 17.59 9.15 -2.95
N SER A 117 18.74 8.49 -2.80
CA SER A 117 19.39 7.74 -3.88
C SER A 117 18.53 6.58 -4.37
N TYR A 118 17.89 5.83 -3.47
CA TYR A 118 16.96 4.79 -3.87
C TYR A 118 15.78 5.37 -4.64
N LEU A 119 15.12 6.40 -4.09
CA LEU A 119 13.94 7.03 -4.69
C LEU A 119 14.25 7.62 -6.08
N GLN A 120 15.37 8.30 -6.24
CA GLN A 120 15.81 8.90 -7.52
C GLN A 120 16.18 7.85 -8.58
N ASN A 121 16.80 6.74 -8.18
CA ASN A 121 17.23 5.70 -9.12
C ASN A 121 16.11 4.73 -9.51
N HIS A 122 15.11 4.55 -8.64
CA HIS A 122 14.08 3.52 -8.81
C HIS A 122 12.81 4.05 -9.45
N PHE A 123 12.42 5.31 -9.22
CA PHE A 123 11.15 5.82 -9.70
C PHE A 123 11.33 6.78 -10.89
N SER A 124 10.30 6.86 -11.73
CA SER A 124 10.29 7.76 -12.89
C SER A 124 10.20 9.22 -12.45
N SER A 125 10.63 10.15 -13.31
CA SER A 125 10.55 11.57 -13.00
C SER A 125 9.12 12.14 -13.07
N SER A 126 8.15 11.37 -13.58
CA SER A 126 6.71 11.69 -13.53
C SER A 126 6.07 11.40 -12.17
N ILE A 127 6.77 10.79 -11.21
CA ILE A 127 6.33 10.63 -9.82
C ILE A 127 7.31 11.32 -8.88
N LYS A 128 6.79 12.09 -7.93
CA LYS A 128 7.56 12.74 -6.87
C LYS A 128 7.21 12.09 -5.53
N ASN A 129 8.10 11.22 -5.06
CA ASN A 129 8.01 10.63 -3.74
C ASN A 129 8.54 11.63 -2.69
N HIS A 130 7.75 11.88 -1.65
CA HIS A 130 8.07 12.71 -0.50
C HIS A 130 8.13 11.80 0.73
N PHE A 131 9.34 11.45 1.16
CA PHE A 131 9.53 10.54 2.28
C PHE A 131 9.45 11.27 3.63
N ILE A 132 8.55 10.81 4.49
CA ILE A 132 8.26 11.35 5.82
C ILE A 132 8.53 10.24 6.83
N GLY A 133 9.82 9.93 6.98
CA GLY A 133 10.30 9.05 8.03
C GLY A 133 10.45 9.77 9.36
N VAL A 134 10.03 9.10 10.43
CA VAL A 134 10.50 9.37 11.79
C VAL A 134 11.69 8.46 12.05
N GLU A 135 12.86 9.08 12.19
CA GLU A 135 14.11 8.42 12.59
C GLU A 135 14.16 8.29 14.12
N TYR A 136 14.65 7.15 14.60
CA TYR A 136 14.94 6.90 16.00
C TYR A 136 16.46 6.96 16.21
N GLY A 137 16.92 7.21 17.45
CA GLY A 137 18.35 7.23 17.74
C GLY A 137 18.91 5.82 17.97
N ASP A 138 20.24 5.72 18.05
CA ASP A 138 20.93 4.43 18.26
C ASP A 138 20.79 3.89 19.71
N ASP A 139 20.40 4.74 20.67
CA ASP A 139 20.32 4.40 22.11
C ASP A 139 18.86 4.18 22.57
N GLU A 140 18.64 3.29 23.56
CA GLU A 140 17.32 3.03 24.19
C GLU A 140 16.68 4.28 24.84
N SER A 141 17.45 5.35 25.07
CA SER A 141 16.98 6.65 25.57
C SER A 141 16.38 7.55 24.48
N SER A 142 16.44 7.14 23.21
CA SER A 142 15.94 7.90 22.06
C SER A 142 14.48 7.60 21.70
N ASP A 143 13.80 6.79 22.52
CA ASP A 143 12.40 6.40 22.35
C ASP A 143 11.48 7.64 22.30
N LYS A 144 10.97 7.97 21.12
CA LYS A 144 10.08 9.12 20.91
C LYS A 144 8.68 8.80 21.44
N SER A 145 8.11 9.75 22.18
CA SER A 145 6.68 9.67 22.55
C SER A 145 5.78 9.84 21.33
N MET A 146 4.56 9.28 21.38
CA MET A 146 3.54 9.45 20.34
C MET A 146 3.33 10.93 19.95
N TYR A 147 3.38 11.86 20.91
CA TYR A 147 3.30 13.29 20.65
C TYR A 147 4.44 13.79 19.76
N GLN A 148 5.70 13.45 20.08
CA GLN A 148 6.87 13.82 19.29
C GLN A 148 6.82 13.22 17.87
N ILE A 149 6.47 11.94 17.76
CA ILE A 149 6.32 11.26 16.46
C ILE A 149 5.29 11.99 15.58
N ASN A 150 4.16 12.39 16.16
CA ASN A 150 3.13 13.13 15.43
C ASN A 150 3.50 14.58 15.13
N THR A 151 4.32 15.23 15.96
CA THR A 151 4.90 16.53 15.63
C THR A 151 5.87 16.41 14.45
N ASP A 152 6.83 15.48 14.50
CA ASP A 152 7.81 15.23 13.43
C ASP A 152 7.14 14.96 12.07
N VAL A 153 5.99 14.29 12.05
CA VAL A 153 5.19 14.05 10.84
C VAL A 153 4.40 15.30 10.44
N ARG A 154 3.71 15.97 11.37
CA ARG A 154 2.87 17.17 11.08
C ARG A 154 3.68 18.40 10.65
N ASP A 155 4.95 18.47 11.01
CA ASP A 155 5.88 19.52 10.58
C ASP A 155 6.34 19.31 9.11
N LYS A 156 6.21 18.09 8.58
CA LYS A 156 6.54 17.74 7.18
C LYS A 156 5.29 17.58 6.30
N LEU A 157 4.17 17.17 6.90
CA LEU A 157 2.88 16.89 6.26
C LEU A 157 1.81 17.86 6.77
N VAL A 158 1.60 18.94 6.01
CA VAL A 158 0.71 20.03 6.40
C VAL A 158 -0.71 19.74 5.89
N PRO A 159 -1.73 19.56 6.76
CA PRO A 159 -3.12 19.41 6.34
C PRO A 159 -3.68 20.74 5.82
N ALA A 160 -4.61 20.66 4.87
CA ALA A 160 -5.22 21.83 4.22
C ALA A 160 -5.83 22.83 5.22
N SER A 161 -6.36 22.37 6.35
CA SER A 161 -6.91 23.20 7.43
C SER A 161 -5.89 24.20 8.01
N LYS A 162 -4.59 23.91 7.96
CA LYS A 162 -3.52 24.82 8.41
C LYS A 162 -3.05 25.80 7.33
N ILE A 163 -3.42 25.62 6.07
CA ILE A 163 -3.00 26.47 4.95
C ILE A 163 -4.01 27.61 4.74
N SER A 164 -3.52 28.81 4.41
CA SER A 164 -4.38 29.98 4.22
C SER A 164 -5.41 29.75 3.09
N PRO A 165 -6.63 30.32 3.18
CA PRO A 165 -7.66 30.17 2.13
C PRO A 165 -7.21 30.63 0.74
N GLN A 166 -6.32 31.63 0.67
CA GLN A 166 -5.77 32.13 -0.60
C GLN A 166 -4.86 31.10 -1.27
N LEU A 167 -3.99 30.44 -0.49
CA LEU A 167 -3.13 29.36 -0.97
C LEU A 167 -3.95 28.12 -1.34
N ARG A 168 -4.93 27.71 -0.51
CA ARG A 168 -5.85 26.61 -0.86
C ARG A 168 -6.52 26.82 -2.22
N LYS A 169 -7.00 28.04 -2.48
CA LYS A 169 -7.63 28.40 -3.76
C LYS A 169 -6.66 28.38 -4.94
N LYS A 170 -5.38 28.74 -4.76
CA LYS A 170 -4.32 28.58 -5.77
C LYS A 170 -4.14 27.11 -6.21
N HIS A 171 -4.41 26.17 -5.31
CA HIS A 171 -4.37 24.72 -5.59
C HIS A 171 -5.74 24.11 -5.96
N GLY A 172 -6.76 24.93 -6.25
CA GLY A 172 -8.09 24.47 -6.68
C GLY A 172 -8.95 23.86 -5.57
N ILE A 173 -8.66 24.16 -4.30
CA ILE A 173 -9.41 23.64 -3.15
C ILE A 173 -10.34 24.73 -2.60
N ASP A 174 -11.64 24.60 -2.89
CA ASP A 174 -12.67 25.59 -2.49
C ASP A 174 -13.29 25.33 -1.10
N SER A 175 -13.06 24.18 -0.48
CA SER A 175 -13.58 23.82 0.86
C SER A 175 -12.48 23.33 1.81
N GLU A 176 -12.79 23.23 3.11
CA GLU A 176 -11.92 22.51 4.06
C GLU A 176 -12.11 20.99 3.86
N SER A 177 -11.52 20.48 2.78
CA SER A 177 -11.40 19.03 2.55
C SER A 177 -10.52 18.43 3.65
N GLU A 178 -11.14 17.71 4.59
CA GLU A 178 -10.46 17.08 5.75
C GLU A 178 -9.25 16.23 5.29
N ASN A 179 -9.40 15.52 4.16
CA ASN A 179 -8.39 14.62 3.59
C ASN A 179 -7.57 15.28 2.46
N THR A 180 -6.98 16.46 2.67
CA THR A 180 -5.96 16.97 1.74
C THR A 180 -4.71 17.44 2.45
N TYR A 181 -3.56 16.94 1.99
CA TYR A 181 -2.24 17.19 2.58
C TYR A 181 -1.28 17.84 1.59
N PHE A 182 -0.31 18.55 2.15
CA PHE A 182 0.72 19.27 1.42
C PHE A 182 2.09 19.02 2.06
N ILE A 183 3.12 19.15 1.24
CA ILE A 183 4.50 19.26 1.70
C ILE A 183 4.93 20.73 1.57
N GLU A 184 5.43 21.31 2.66
CA GLU A 184 6.06 22.62 2.62
C GLU A 184 7.45 22.51 1.96
N LYS A 185 7.70 23.34 0.95
CA LYS A 185 9.05 23.68 0.53
C LYS A 185 9.35 25.11 0.98
N LYS A 186 10.52 25.30 1.58
CA LYS A 186 11.05 26.63 1.84
C LYS A 186 11.48 27.25 0.51
N GLY A 187 10.73 28.25 0.05
CA GLY A 187 11.11 29.04 -1.12
C GLY A 187 12.36 29.89 -0.85
N ASN A 188 13.06 30.28 -1.90
CA ASN A 188 14.28 31.10 -1.78
C ASN A 188 14.00 32.55 -1.34
N ASP A 189 12.76 33.04 -1.52
CA ASP A 189 12.39 34.45 -1.36
C ASP A 189 11.40 34.70 -0.20
N ASN A 190 11.40 33.84 0.82
CA ASN A 190 10.43 33.83 1.95
C ASN A 190 8.94 33.60 1.56
N GLU A 191 8.64 33.20 0.32
CA GLU A 191 7.33 32.64 -0.01
C GLU A 191 7.24 31.16 0.40
N GLU A 192 6.18 30.79 1.12
CA GLU A 192 5.85 29.41 1.46
C GLU A 192 5.34 28.67 0.19
N GLU A 193 6.11 27.72 -0.34
CA GLU A 193 5.72 26.94 -1.52
C GLU A 193 5.15 25.57 -1.10
N TYR A 194 3.84 25.44 -1.11
CA TYR A 194 3.17 24.17 -0.79
C TYR A 194 3.00 23.28 -2.02
N THR A 195 3.40 22.02 -1.91
CA THR A 195 3.15 20.98 -2.92
C THR A 195 2.00 20.08 -2.45
N LYS A 196 0.84 20.13 -3.12
CA LYS A 196 -0.31 19.26 -2.82
C LYS A 196 0.08 17.80 -3.11
N LEU A 197 -0.25 16.90 -2.19
CA LEU A 197 -0.15 15.45 -2.42
C LEU A 197 -1.38 14.90 -3.13
N ASP A 198 -1.17 14.04 -4.11
CA ASP A 198 -2.23 13.26 -4.75
C ASP A 198 -2.53 12.01 -3.92
N PHE A 199 -1.49 11.39 -3.33
CA PHE A 199 -1.60 10.23 -2.45
C PHE A 199 -0.78 10.41 -1.17
N SER A 200 -1.27 9.87 -0.05
CA SER A 200 -0.48 9.67 1.18
C SER A 200 -0.52 8.19 1.58
N ILE A 201 0.64 7.55 1.66
CA ILE A 201 0.78 6.13 2.02
C ILE A 201 1.37 6.07 3.44
N TRP A 202 0.70 5.38 4.36
CA TRP A 202 1.07 5.32 5.77
C TRP A 202 1.43 3.89 6.17
N ASP A 203 2.68 3.65 6.59
CA ASP A 203 3.11 2.37 7.16
C ASP A 203 2.76 2.30 8.65
N LEU A 204 1.62 1.68 8.96
CA LEU A 204 1.08 1.61 10.31
C LEU A 204 1.38 0.25 10.94
N ALA A 205 2.35 0.25 11.85
CA ALA A 205 2.49 -0.78 12.86
C ALA A 205 1.27 -0.76 13.79
N ALA A 206 0.25 -1.56 13.47
CA ALA A 206 -0.92 -1.67 14.34
C ALA A 206 -0.48 -2.14 15.74
N GLY A 207 -0.99 -1.49 16.79
CA GLY A 207 -0.62 -1.81 18.17
C GLY A 207 0.37 -0.85 18.83
N THR A 208 1.16 -0.08 18.07
CA THR A 208 1.89 1.06 18.68
C THR A 208 1.07 2.36 18.67
N ASN A 209 0.16 2.52 17.70
CA ASN A 209 -0.65 3.74 17.49
C ASN A 209 0.19 5.03 17.48
N GLU A 210 1.46 4.93 17.09
CA GLU A 210 2.43 6.03 17.14
C GLU A 210 2.09 7.19 16.20
N LEU A 211 1.18 6.97 15.25
CA LEU A 211 0.67 7.97 14.31
C LEU A 211 -0.83 8.20 14.53
N GLU A 212 -1.17 9.44 14.89
CA GLU A 212 -2.52 10.00 14.86
C GLU A 212 -2.91 10.20 13.38
N THR A 213 -3.49 9.17 12.78
CA THR A 213 -3.96 9.20 11.39
C THR A 213 -5.43 9.56 11.29
N ASP A 214 -5.79 10.39 10.30
CA ASP A 214 -7.17 10.71 9.96
C ASP A 214 -7.92 9.51 9.30
N LYS A 215 -9.09 9.78 8.70
CA LYS A 215 -9.89 8.76 7.99
C LYS A 215 -9.16 8.30 6.73
N ALA A 216 -8.94 7.00 6.60
CA ALA A 216 -8.38 6.42 5.39
C ALA A 216 -9.43 6.25 4.28
N ASP A 217 -9.08 6.63 3.06
CA ASP A 217 -9.82 6.26 1.86
C ASP A 217 -9.58 4.79 1.49
N ARG A 218 -8.37 4.27 1.78
CA ARG A 218 -7.95 2.89 1.46
C ARG A 218 -7.24 2.26 2.65
N VAL A 219 -7.59 1.02 2.99
CA VAL A 219 -6.95 0.24 4.05
C VAL A 219 -6.44 -1.07 3.47
N LEU A 220 -5.11 -1.23 3.45
CA LEU A 220 -4.40 -2.38 2.91
C LEU A 220 -3.80 -3.21 4.05
N ILE A 221 -4.43 -4.33 4.38
CA ILE A 221 -3.99 -5.22 5.45
C ILE A 221 -3.11 -6.31 4.86
N THR A 222 -1.81 -6.26 5.13
CA THR A 222 -0.86 -7.24 4.57
C THR A 222 -0.81 -8.52 5.40
N CYS A 223 -0.63 -9.67 4.76
CA CYS A 223 -0.24 -10.90 5.46
C CYS A 223 0.63 -11.81 4.58
N LYS A 224 1.31 -12.76 5.21
CA LYS A 224 2.02 -13.84 4.55
C LYS A 224 1.27 -15.16 4.68
N MET A 225 1.04 -15.81 3.55
CA MET A 225 0.26 -17.05 3.51
C MET A 225 0.94 -18.24 4.21
N ALA A 226 2.28 -18.27 4.22
CA ALA A 226 3.05 -19.31 4.90
C ALA A 226 3.00 -19.23 6.44
N GLU A 227 2.64 -18.06 7.00
CA GLU A 227 2.73 -17.80 8.43
C GLU A 227 1.31 -17.65 9.01
N SER A 228 0.78 -18.69 9.65
CA SER A 228 -0.55 -18.68 10.30
C SER A 228 -0.75 -17.47 11.21
N GLU A 229 0.25 -17.18 12.06
CA GLU A 229 0.27 -16.00 12.92
C GLU A 229 0.19 -14.67 12.14
N SER A 230 0.76 -14.58 10.94
CA SER A 230 0.63 -13.37 10.10
C SER A 230 -0.78 -13.23 9.53
N ILE A 231 -1.46 -14.34 9.24
CA ILE A 231 -2.86 -14.39 8.80
C ILE A 231 -3.77 -14.00 9.97
N ASP A 232 -3.59 -14.62 11.14
CA ASP A 232 -4.41 -14.36 12.33
C ASP A 232 -4.34 -12.89 12.75
N ASN A 233 -3.13 -12.30 12.78
CA ASN A 233 -2.94 -10.87 13.06
C ASN A 233 -3.62 -9.96 12.03
N ALA A 234 -3.58 -10.30 10.74
CA ALA A 234 -4.27 -9.53 9.70
C ALA A 234 -5.79 -9.60 9.86
N LEU A 235 -6.34 -10.78 10.14
CA LEU A 235 -7.78 -10.97 10.32
C LEU A 235 -8.29 -10.32 11.61
N ILE A 236 -7.51 -10.32 12.69
CA ILE A 236 -7.79 -9.53 13.91
C ILE A 236 -7.77 -8.04 13.59
N THR A 237 -6.78 -7.55 12.83
CA THR A 237 -6.68 -6.14 12.43
C THR A 237 -7.88 -5.71 11.57
N LEU A 238 -8.29 -6.56 10.62
CA LEU A 238 -9.48 -6.33 9.81
C LEU A 238 -10.71 -6.23 10.69
N LYS A 239 -10.95 -7.24 11.54
CA LYS A 239 -12.08 -7.28 12.47
C LYS A 239 -12.12 -6.03 13.36
N GLN A 240 -10.99 -5.59 13.91
CA GLN A 240 -10.92 -4.40 14.75
C GLN A 240 -11.25 -3.11 13.99
N LYS A 241 -10.73 -2.94 12.76
CA LYS A 241 -11.03 -1.76 11.94
C LYS A 241 -12.50 -1.70 11.52
N LEU A 242 -13.04 -2.81 11.02
CA LEU A 242 -14.45 -2.89 10.62
C LEU A 242 -15.39 -2.72 11.80
N LYS A 243 -15.05 -3.28 12.97
CA LYS A 243 -15.78 -3.06 14.22
C LYS A 243 -15.84 -1.57 14.56
N ARG A 244 -14.69 -0.88 14.58
CA ARG A 244 -14.62 0.55 14.92
C ARG A 244 -15.46 1.39 13.97
N GLN A 245 -15.31 1.18 12.66
CA GLN A 245 -16.12 1.85 11.62
C GLN A 245 -17.62 1.57 11.81
N HIS A 246 -18.01 0.33 12.13
CA HIS A 246 -19.40 -0.03 12.37
C HIS A 246 -19.97 0.66 13.64
N GLU A 247 -19.20 0.70 14.73
CA GLU A 247 -19.56 1.43 15.96
C GLU A 247 -19.68 2.95 15.73
N GLU A 248 -18.77 3.55 14.96
CA GLU A 248 -18.83 4.96 14.51
C GLU A 248 -20.10 5.23 13.68
N VAL A 249 -20.43 4.37 12.71
CA VAL A 249 -21.64 4.49 11.87
C VAL A 249 -22.93 4.35 12.68
N LEU A 250 -23.00 3.40 13.62
CA LEU A 250 -24.14 3.25 14.52
C LEU A 250 -24.35 4.48 15.40
N ALA A 251 -23.27 5.10 15.90
CA ALA A 251 -23.35 6.34 16.67
C ALA A 251 -23.91 7.49 15.81
N MET A 252 -23.37 7.70 14.61
CA MET A 252 -23.81 8.75 13.69
C MET A 252 -25.27 8.58 13.24
N LEU A 253 -25.70 7.34 12.93
CA LEU A 253 -27.09 7.05 12.58
C LEU A 253 -28.04 7.34 13.76
N LYS A 254 -27.64 6.98 14.99
CA LYS A 254 -28.42 7.26 16.21
C LYS A 254 -28.53 8.75 16.50
N GLU A 255 -27.45 9.52 16.33
CA GLU A 255 -27.46 10.99 16.48
C GLU A 255 -28.38 11.66 15.45
N GLN A 256 -28.48 11.10 14.25
CA GLN A 256 -29.41 11.51 13.20
C GLN A 256 -30.86 11.00 13.38
N GLY A 257 -31.13 10.25 14.47
CA GLY A 257 -32.46 9.72 14.77
C GLY A 257 -32.88 8.49 13.94
N PHE A 258 -31.95 7.87 13.21
CA PHE A 258 -32.22 6.63 12.48
C PHE A 258 -32.17 5.40 13.40
N ALA A 259 -32.89 4.35 13.01
CA ALA A 259 -32.97 3.10 13.76
C ALA A 259 -31.69 2.25 13.66
N GLY A 260 -30.86 2.46 12.64
CA GLY A 260 -29.65 1.68 12.40
C GLY A 260 -29.94 0.32 11.77
N THR A 261 -30.80 0.25 10.75
CA THR A 261 -31.03 -1.00 10.01
C THR A 261 -29.82 -1.35 9.14
N ASP A 262 -29.68 -2.63 8.77
CA ASP A 262 -28.60 -3.12 7.92
C ASP A 262 -28.47 -2.30 6.61
N GLU A 263 -29.59 -1.96 5.96
CA GLU A 263 -29.60 -1.13 4.75
C GLU A 263 -29.10 0.29 5.00
N GLN A 264 -29.42 0.88 6.16
CA GLN A 264 -28.92 2.21 6.55
C GLN A 264 -27.42 2.18 6.82
N ILE A 265 -26.94 1.14 7.51
CA ILE A 265 -25.51 0.94 7.81
C ILE A 265 -24.72 0.77 6.50
N ILE A 266 -25.17 -0.10 5.60
CA ILE A 266 -24.55 -0.34 4.29
C ILE A 266 -24.54 0.93 3.43
N ALA A 267 -25.66 1.66 3.36
CA ALA A 267 -25.74 2.90 2.60
C ALA A 267 -24.80 3.99 3.15
N TYR A 268 -24.68 4.11 4.48
CA TYR A 268 -23.78 5.06 5.12
C TYR A 268 -22.30 4.72 4.85
N LYS A 269 -21.92 3.45 4.97
CA LYS A 269 -20.56 2.96 4.64
C LYS A 269 -20.21 3.18 3.18
N ALA A 270 -21.13 2.91 2.25
CA ALA A 270 -20.94 3.21 0.83
C ALA A 270 -20.73 4.71 0.57
N ALA A 271 -21.36 5.60 1.35
CA ALA A 271 -21.14 7.04 1.28
C ALA A 271 -19.80 7.50 1.88
N GLN A 272 -19.25 6.78 2.87
CA GLN A 272 -17.91 7.03 3.44
C GLN A 272 -16.76 6.70 2.46
N LYS A 273 -16.99 5.81 1.48
CA LYS A 273 -16.02 5.41 0.43
C LYS A 273 -14.68 4.82 0.89
N THR A 274 -14.53 4.45 2.18
CA THR A 274 -13.37 3.69 2.66
C THR A 274 -13.37 2.29 2.04
N VAL A 275 -12.27 1.90 1.40
CA VAL A 275 -12.11 0.56 0.79
C VAL A 275 -11.16 -0.30 1.61
N HIS A 276 -11.68 -1.40 2.13
CA HIS A 276 -10.91 -2.39 2.89
C HIS A 276 -10.38 -3.51 1.97
N THR A 277 -9.09 -3.79 2.05
CA THR A 277 -8.41 -4.80 1.21
C THR A 277 -7.43 -5.63 2.04
N VAL A 278 -7.48 -6.95 1.88
CA VAL A 278 -6.45 -7.86 2.40
C VAL A 278 -5.48 -8.21 1.27
N LEU A 279 -4.20 -7.93 1.48
CA LEU A 279 -3.10 -8.28 0.58
C LEU A 279 -2.40 -9.54 1.12
N ILE A 280 -2.68 -10.70 0.53
CA ILE A 280 -2.09 -11.98 0.96
C ILE A 280 -0.90 -12.36 0.08
N SER A 281 0.29 -12.37 0.67
CA SER A 281 1.53 -12.76 -0.03
C SER A 281 1.58 -14.27 -0.22
N ASN A 282 1.49 -14.74 -1.47
CA ASN A 282 1.68 -16.15 -1.78
C ASN A 282 3.18 -16.51 -1.73
N ASN A 283 3.57 -17.10 -0.61
CA ASN A 283 4.92 -17.62 -0.37
C ASN A 283 4.89 -19.12 0.00
N THR A 284 3.96 -19.89 -0.59
CA THR A 284 3.68 -21.30 -0.25
C THR A 284 3.68 -22.23 -1.47
N ASN A 285 3.51 -23.56 -1.26
CA ASN A 285 3.30 -24.49 -2.37
C ASN A 285 1.85 -24.46 -2.84
N LYS A 286 1.64 -24.81 -4.12
CA LYS A 286 0.31 -24.80 -4.74
C LYS A 286 -0.71 -25.77 -4.08
N GLN A 287 -0.26 -26.75 -3.31
CA GLN A 287 -1.15 -27.70 -2.62
C GLN A 287 -1.70 -27.16 -1.29
N SER A 288 -0.84 -26.68 -0.38
CA SER A 288 -1.27 -26.07 0.87
C SER A 288 -1.94 -24.71 0.66
N TYR A 289 -1.58 -24.01 -0.43
CA TYR A 289 -2.20 -22.76 -0.87
C TYR A 289 -3.75 -22.85 -0.92
N ILE A 290 -4.34 -23.85 -1.58
CA ILE A 290 -5.80 -23.87 -1.82
C ILE A 290 -6.57 -23.97 -0.49
N SER A 291 -6.11 -24.82 0.43
CA SER A 291 -6.77 -25.01 1.72
C SER A 291 -6.66 -23.76 2.61
N ILE A 292 -5.49 -23.13 2.66
CA ILE A 292 -5.27 -21.90 3.44
C ILE A 292 -6.07 -20.74 2.84
N MET A 293 -6.10 -20.59 1.51
CA MET A 293 -6.88 -19.54 0.85
C MET A 293 -8.39 -19.68 1.11
N ASN A 294 -8.90 -20.91 1.18
CA ASN A 294 -10.31 -21.16 1.49
C ASN A 294 -10.64 -20.83 2.96
N ASP A 295 -9.76 -21.16 3.92
CA ASP A 295 -9.91 -20.73 5.32
C ASP A 295 -9.90 -19.19 5.42
N VAL A 296 -8.92 -18.53 4.81
CA VAL A 296 -8.81 -17.06 4.80
C VAL A 296 -10.06 -16.42 4.21
N LYS A 297 -10.55 -16.90 3.06
CA LYS A 297 -11.81 -16.42 2.44
C LYS A 297 -13.01 -16.61 3.36
N TYR A 298 -13.14 -17.77 4.00
CA TYR A 298 -14.23 -18.04 4.94
C TYR A 298 -14.17 -17.11 6.16
N ARG A 299 -12.99 -16.91 6.74
CA ARG A 299 -12.80 -16.04 7.91
C ARG A 299 -13.03 -14.57 7.57
N ILE A 300 -12.59 -14.10 6.40
CA ILE A 300 -12.93 -12.75 5.91
C ILE A 300 -14.43 -12.64 5.67
N GLN A 301 -15.08 -13.62 5.04
CA GLN A 301 -16.53 -13.62 4.82
C GLN A 301 -17.29 -13.48 6.14
N SER A 302 -16.93 -14.25 7.19
CA SER A 302 -17.54 -14.13 8.52
C SER A 302 -17.38 -12.73 9.12
N ILE A 303 -16.23 -12.07 8.89
CA ILE A 303 -15.96 -10.70 9.36
C ILE A 303 -16.77 -9.66 8.55
N CYS A 304 -16.83 -9.82 7.22
CA CYS A 304 -17.65 -8.98 6.32
C CYS A 304 -19.13 -9.02 6.71
N SER A 305 -19.62 -10.23 6.99
CA SER A 305 -20.98 -10.50 7.43
C SER A 305 -21.30 -9.96 8.83
N GLU A 306 -20.34 -10.00 9.77
CA GLU A 306 -20.50 -9.46 11.12
C GLU A 306 -20.58 -7.94 11.16
N TYR A 307 -19.91 -7.24 10.25
CA TYR A 307 -19.82 -5.76 10.25
C TYR A 307 -20.48 -5.05 9.05
N LEU A 308 -21.17 -5.81 8.19
CA LEU A 308 -21.85 -5.32 6.99
C LEU A 308 -20.94 -4.47 6.10
N GLU A 309 -19.76 -5.01 5.77
CA GLU A 309 -18.75 -4.36 4.93
C GLU A 309 -18.24 -5.35 3.88
N ASP A 310 -18.06 -4.90 2.64
CA ASP A 310 -17.35 -5.67 1.63
C ASP A 310 -15.82 -5.51 1.77
N VAL A 311 -15.07 -6.59 1.57
CA VAL A 311 -13.60 -6.57 1.63
C VAL A 311 -13.01 -7.15 0.34
N ASN A 312 -12.08 -6.43 -0.27
CA ASN A 312 -11.30 -6.96 -1.39
C ASN A 312 -10.23 -7.93 -0.89
N LEU A 313 -10.06 -9.06 -1.58
CA LEU A 313 -8.93 -9.96 -1.34
C LEU A 313 -8.07 -10.01 -2.61
N ILE A 314 -6.85 -9.51 -2.51
CA ILE A 314 -5.85 -9.55 -3.59
C ILE A 314 -4.71 -10.47 -3.15
N GLU A 315 -4.39 -11.44 -4.01
CA GLU A 315 -3.18 -12.24 -3.87
C GLU A 315 -1.99 -11.46 -4.43
N VAL A 316 -0.97 -11.24 -3.61
CA VAL A 316 0.35 -10.81 -4.10
C VAL A 316 1.07 -12.08 -4.56
N PRO A 317 1.33 -12.27 -5.87
CA PRO A 317 2.04 -13.43 -6.35
C PRO A 317 3.50 -13.40 -5.90
N TYR A 318 4.17 -14.56 -5.93
CA TYR A 318 5.53 -14.66 -5.41
C TYR A 318 6.52 -13.81 -6.23
N PHE A 319 7.06 -12.76 -5.61
CA PHE A 319 7.95 -11.81 -6.27
C PHE A 319 9.15 -11.42 -5.39
N PRO A 320 10.39 -11.54 -5.91
CA PRO A 320 11.59 -11.49 -5.07
C PRO A 320 12.10 -10.06 -4.85
N LEU A 321 11.30 -9.20 -4.22
CA LEU A 321 11.67 -7.79 -4.02
C LEU A 321 13.02 -7.63 -3.29
N ASP A 322 13.31 -8.40 -2.23
CA ASP A 322 14.59 -8.35 -1.51
C ASP A 322 15.81 -8.60 -2.40
N THR A 323 15.62 -9.37 -3.47
CA THR A 323 16.63 -9.67 -4.45
C THR A 323 16.87 -8.47 -5.39
N PHE A 324 15.81 -7.88 -5.92
CA PHE A 324 15.90 -6.66 -6.74
C PHE A 324 16.48 -5.48 -5.94
N ARG A 325 16.08 -5.32 -4.67
CA ARG A 325 16.64 -4.34 -3.71
C ARG A 325 18.16 -4.50 -3.56
N LYS A 326 18.66 -5.72 -3.30
CA LYS A 326 20.10 -6.01 -3.16
C LYS A 326 20.93 -5.70 -4.41
N LEU A 327 20.28 -5.69 -5.58
CA LEU A 327 20.91 -5.43 -6.87
C LEU A 327 20.71 -3.99 -7.34
N ASN A 328 20.01 -3.16 -6.53
CA ASN A 328 19.68 -1.76 -6.81
C ASN A 328 18.95 -1.58 -8.15
N ILE A 329 17.93 -2.43 -8.38
CA ILE A 329 17.10 -2.46 -9.58
C ILE A 329 15.66 -2.25 -9.16
N ASN A 330 14.96 -1.31 -9.79
CA ASN A 330 13.50 -1.28 -9.70
C ASN A 330 12.92 -2.45 -10.54
N PRO A 331 12.16 -3.38 -9.92
CA PRO A 331 11.53 -4.49 -10.61
C PRO A 331 10.41 -4.12 -11.59
N THR A 332 9.95 -2.87 -11.61
CA THR A 332 8.87 -2.38 -12.46
C THR A 332 9.34 -1.30 -13.44
N ILE A 333 10.65 -1.24 -13.74
CA ILE A 333 11.15 -0.31 -14.76
C ILE A 333 10.59 -0.67 -16.15
N PRO A 334 10.11 0.32 -16.91
CA PRO A 334 9.76 0.16 -18.30
C PRO A 334 10.93 -0.38 -19.13
N THR A 335 10.62 -1.22 -20.11
CA THR A 335 11.61 -1.84 -21.02
C THR A 335 12.53 -0.81 -21.68
N GLU A 336 12.05 0.41 -21.97
CA GLU A 336 12.82 1.50 -22.56
C GLU A 336 13.87 2.09 -21.59
N GLN A 337 13.50 2.31 -20.33
CA GLN A 337 14.42 2.78 -19.29
C GLN A 337 15.48 1.71 -18.97
N TRP A 338 15.08 0.43 -18.90
CA TRP A 338 16.03 -0.68 -18.83
C TRP A 338 16.98 -0.74 -20.04
N ASN A 339 16.46 -0.51 -21.25
CA ASN A 339 17.25 -0.46 -22.47
C ASN A 339 18.24 0.71 -22.52
N ALA A 340 17.96 1.82 -21.84
CA ALA A 340 18.91 2.91 -21.63
C ALA A 340 19.96 2.54 -20.56
N TYR A 341 19.52 2.00 -19.41
CA TYR A 341 20.40 1.59 -18.31
C TYR A 341 21.41 0.50 -18.70
N LYS A 342 20.99 -0.54 -19.42
CA LYS A 342 21.90 -1.59 -19.89
C LYS A 342 22.96 -1.12 -20.90
N ARG A 343 22.80 0.08 -21.49
CA ARG A 343 23.81 0.69 -22.38
C ARG A 343 24.91 1.42 -21.60
N THR A 344 24.63 1.89 -20.38
CA THR A 344 25.64 2.52 -19.51
C THR A 344 26.42 1.49 -18.69
N VAL A 345 25.80 0.36 -18.33
CA VAL A 345 26.47 -0.75 -17.63
C VAL A 345 26.99 -1.81 -18.61
N ARG A 346 28.23 -1.64 -19.10
CA ARG A 346 28.88 -2.61 -20.01
C ARG A 346 28.99 -4.00 -19.39
N GLY A 347 28.59 -5.03 -20.15
CA GLY A 347 28.80 -6.44 -19.81
C GLY A 347 27.59 -7.17 -19.19
N VAL A 348 26.45 -6.50 -19.01
CA VAL A 348 25.24 -7.10 -18.45
C VAL A 348 24.30 -7.56 -19.56
N GLU A 349 24.55 -8.74 -20.14
CA GLU A 349 23.59 -9.43 -21.03
C GLU A 349 22.42 -10.03 -20.23
N GLY A 350 21.63 -9.14 -19.61
CA GLY A 350 20.66 -9.52 -18.59
C GLY A 350 21.32 -9.69 -17.22
N LEU A 351 20.54 -9.46 -16.17
CA LEU A 351 21.01 -9.69 -14.81
C LEU A 351 20.73 -11.15 -14.43
N TYR A 352 21.73 -11.83 -13.90
CA TYR A 352 21.65 -13.22 -13.45
C TYR A 352 21.95 -13.31 -11.95
N LEU A 353 21.25 -14.22 -11.29
CA LEU A 353 21.57 -14.66 -9.93
C LEU A 353 21.87 -16.14 -9.98
N ASN A 354 23.17 -16.45 -9.92
CA ASN A 354 23.68 -17.76 -10.27
C ASN A 354 23.20 -18.13 -11.68
N ASN A 355 22.37 -19.18 -11.81
CA ASN A 355 21.86 -19.66 -13.10
C ASN A 355 20.45 -19.14 -13.44
N VAL A 356 19.86 -18.26 -12.63
CA VAL A 356 18.51 -17.71 -12.84
C VAL A 356 18.63 -16.37 -13.55
N LYS A 357 18.07 -16.25 -14.76
CA LYS A 357 17.85 -14.99 -15.50
C LYS A 357 16.80 -14.16 -14.74
N CYS A 358 16.96 -12.84 -14.53
CA CYS A 358 16.27 -12.12 -13.43
C CYS A 358 15.26 -10.99 -13.74
N ILE A 359 14.87 -10.68 -14.97
CA ILE A 359 14.19 -9.41 -15.30
C ILE A 359 13.07 -9.77 -16.29
N GLU A 360 11.74 -9.63 -16.03
CA GLU A 360 10.60 -10.39 -16.69
C GLU A 360 9.22 -9.76 -16.87
N GLU A 361 8.57 -10.06 -18.00
CA GLU A 361 7.13 -9.98 -18.12
C GLU A 361 6.49 -11.08 -17.28
N ARG A 362 6.08 -10.71 -16.07
CA ARG A 362 5.36 -11.54 -15.12
C ARG A 362 3.88 -11.16 -15.25
N PRO A 363 3.07 -11.84 -16.10
CA PRO A 363 1.69 -11.41 -16.34
C PRO A 363 0.87 -11.42 -15.05
N GLU A 364 1.16 -12.35 -14.13
CA GLU A 364 0.54 -12.40 -12.82
C GLU A 364 0.90 -11.20 -11.93
N MET A 365 2.11 -10.63 -12.07
CA MET A 365 2.44 -9.35 -11.43
C MET A 365 1.74 -8.20 -12.13
N ILE A 366 1.64 -8.20 -13.46
CA ILE A 366 0.92 -7.16 -14.21
C ILE A 366 -0.56 -7.12 -13.78
N ASP A 367 -1.20 -8.28 -13.73
CA ASP A 367 -2.59 -8.41 -13.31
C ASP A 367 -2.76 -8.04 -11.83
N PHE A 368 -1.85 -8.48 -10.94
CA PHE A 368 -1.81 -8.03 -9.55
C PHE A 368 -1.69 -6.50 -9.43
N MET A 369 -0.80 -5.87 -10.19
CA MET A 369 -0.58 -4.42 -10.14
C MET A 369 -1.80 -3.68 -10.70
N LYS A 370 -2.50 -4.21 -11.73
CA LYS A 370 -3.79 -3.69 -12.20
C LYS A 370 -4.86 -3.75 -11.11
N GLU A 371 -5.05 -4.90 -10.46
CA GLU A 371 -6.01 -5.05 -9.36
C GLU A 371 -5.69 -4.13 -8.18
N LEU A 372 -4.41 -3.96 -7.84
CA LEU A 372 -3.98 -3.03 -6.81
C LEU A 372 -4.23 -1.56 -7.23
N VAL A 373 -4.00 -1.22 -8.50
CA VAL A 373 -4.29 0.11 -9.08
C VAL A 373 -5.77 0.45 -9.03
N GLU A 374 -6.64 -0.48 -9.43
CA GLU A 374 -8.10 -0.32 -9.33
C GLU A 374 -8.49 -0.05 -7.87
N VAL A 375 -8.00 -0.86 -6.93
CA VAL A 375 -8.29 -0.68 -5.50
C VAL A 375 -7.79 0.65 -4.95
N ILE A 376 -6.56 1.09 -5.24
CA ILE A 376 -6.05 2.36 -4.69
C ILE A 376 -6.64 3.59 -5.38
N GLY A 377 -6.97 3.50 -6.67
CA GLY A 377 -7.57 4.60 -7.44
C GLY A 377 -9.05 4.83 -7.13
N GLY A 378 -9.84 3.75 -7.05
CA GLY A 378 -11.31 3.80 -6.96
C GLY A 378 -11.97 3.51 -8.30
#